data_AF-A0A3N7H0L4-F1
#
_entry.id   AF-A0A3N7H0L4-F1
#
_cell.length_a   1.000
_cell.length_b   1.000
_cell.length_c   1.000
_cell.angle_alpha   90.00
_cell.angle_beta   90.00
_cell.angle_gamma   90.00
#
_symmetry.space_group_name_H-M   'P 1'
#
loop_
_entity.id
_entity.type
_entity.pdbx_description
1 polymer ?
#
loop_
_entity_poly.entity_id
_entity_poly.type
_entity_poly.pdbx_seq_one_letter_code
_entity_poly.pdbx_strand_id
1 'polypeptide(L)'
;MNQTASEPVVLKFEQLAEQTVSGITRISGFVRARHFVPVIDELDLEANPRSSKVGKVTAAIIESIQTTPEEFPFKTKGVLLGATSYERLDRGRIRIECRERDKEGILDGGHNTLAIGLHLLALAGVSDVKIRKARDWSAFRALWDAERETVAELRGRLSAFGTLEPGDDELAFLIPVELIVPSDPDDEGVVDAFQSSILEICAARNNNAELVVGAKVNKAGYFDDLRRMLPEGIADRIEWKAGEAAPVKAADLVALTWIPLSMLDPMPVDEGEKPVAAPIPQNLYRSKGECMQKFHDLMQFDAVTADHGGHAELRNPRVRSAFEVAAQMPALFDLISAKFPGAYNKNDGKYGRIAAVKKLNPENGKPRHAKFSGGKIDTSSPEGFLYPLVYGLIALMEQTPAGEVRWKTDPVSFLERNLVTIAEQYKDVISAFNWDPMKVGKAPLAYNVVKTAYANLLADEQAAVR
;
A
#
# COMPACT_ATOMS: atom_id res chain seq x y z
N MET A 1 12.19 -4.86 -22.76
CA MET A 1 10.94 -4.31 -23.34
C MET A 1 11.19 -2.85 -23.58
N ASN A 2 11.06 -2.38 -24.83
CA ASN A 2 11.24 -0.96 -25.16
C ASN A 2 10.29 -0.12 -24.30
N GLN A 3 10.83 0.67 -23.38
CA GLN A 3 10.10 1.76 -22.75
C GLN A 3 9.74 2.74 -23.87
N THR A 4 8.48 2.75 -24.30
CA THR A 4 7.97 3.82 -25.15
C THR A 4 8.17 5.13 -24.41
N ALA A 5 9.02 6.01 -24.95
CA ALA A 5 9.22 7.35 -24.44
C ALA A 5 7.84 8.02 -24.29
N SER A 6 7.58 8.58 -23.12
CA SER A 6 6.38 9.37 -22.85
C SER A 6 6.25 10.48 -23.89
N GLU A 7 5.08 10.68 -24.48
CA GLU A 7 4.85 11.92 -25.21
C GLU A 7 4.92 13.11 -24.23
N PRO A 8 5.49 14.25 -24.66
CA PRO A 8 5.57 15.44 -23.83
C PRO A 8 4.18 16.01 -23.55
N VAL A 9 3.93 16.40 -22.30
CA VAL A 9 2.67 17.02 -21.89
C VAL A 9 2.83 18.54 -21.89
N VAL A 10 1.89 19.25 -22.52
CA VAL A 10 1.87 20.72 -22.51
C VAL A 10 0.77 21.22 -21.60
N LEU A 11 1.15 21.88 -20.51
CA LEU A 11 0.27 22.57 -19.59
C LEU A 11 0.12 24.02 -20.03
N LYS A 12 -1.12 24.52 -20.16
CA LYS A 12 -1.41 25.94 -20.41
C LYS A 12 -2.04 26.55 -19.17
N PHE A 13 -1.28 27.39 -18.48
CA PHE A 13 -1.75 28.13 -17.32
C PHE A 13 -2.43 29.43 -17.76
N GLU A 14 -3.67 29.64 -17.30
CA GLU A 14 -4.40 30.91 -17.49
C GLU A 14 -3.82 32.01 -16.59
N GLN A 15 -3.37 31.61 -15.40
CA GLN A 15 -2.66 32.43 -14.43
C GLN A 15 -1.57 31.56 -13.82
N LEU A 16 -0.36 32.08 -13.71
CA LEU A 16 0.76 31.38 -13.10
C LEU A 16 1.50 32.27 -12.11
N ALA A 17 1.97 31.66 -11.04
CA ALA A 17 2.87 32.24 -10.05
C ALA A 17 4.04 31.29 -9.83
N GLU A 18 5.23 31.85 -9.62
CA GLU A 18 6.46 31.07 -9.51
C GLU A 18 7.25 31.42 -8.27
N GLN A 19 7.83 30.39 -7.65
CA GLN A 19 8.65 30.51 -6.46
C GLN A 19 9.77 29.49 -6.51
N THR A 20 11.01 29.94 -6.29
CA THR A 20 12.20 29.08 -6.29
C THR A 20 12.85 29.08 -4.92
N VAL A 21 13.10 27.88 -4.37
CA VAL A 21 13.81 27.69 -3.10
C VAL A 21 14.71 26.47 -3.22
N SER A 22 16.00 26.62 -2.87
CA SER A 22 16.96 25.52 -2.71
C SER A 22 16.98 24.51 -3.87
N GLY A 23 17.05 24.97 -5.11
CA GLY A 23 17.14 24.09 -6.29
C GLY A 23 15.79 23.63 -6.85
N ILE A 24 14.67 24.01 -6.22
CA ILE A 24 13.32 23.60 -6.66
C ILE A 24 12.51 24.83 -7.04
N THR A 25 11.94 24.82 -8.24
CA THR A 25 10.96 25.81 -8.68
C THR A 25 9.56 25.22 -8.62
N ARG A 26 8.68 25.91 -7.90
CA ARG A 26 7.24 25.65 -7.89
C ARG A 26 6.55 26.65 -8.80
N ILE A 27 5.77 26.13 -9.75
CA ILE A 27 4.90 26.86 -10.66
C ILE A 27 3.46 26.50 -10.29
N SER A 28 2.69 27.46 -9.82
CA SER A 28 1.32 27.25 -9.34
C SER A 28 0.34 28.11 -10.12
N GLY A 29 -0.80 27.54 -10.50
CA GLY A 29 -1.77 28.28 -11.30
C GLY A 29 -3.04 27.51 -11.63
N PHE A 30 -3.82 28.08 -12.55
CA PHE A 30 -5.07 27.48 -13.01
C PHE A 30 -4.95 27.03 -14.47
N VAL A 31 -5.39 25.80 -14.74
CA VAL A 31 -5.43 25.18 -16.08
C VAL A 31 -6.88 24.91 -16.44
N ARG A 32 -7.34 25.31 -17.63
CA ARG A 32 -8.68 24.93 -18.10
C ARG A 32 -8.77 23.42 -18.30
N ALA A 33 -9.93 22.82 -18.03
CA ALA A 33 -10.15 21.38 -18.21
C ALA A 33 -9.73 20.86 -19.59
N ARG A 34 -9.98 21.64 -20.65
CA ARG A 34 -9.49 21.43 -22.01
C ARG A 34 -7.99 21.09 -22.10
N HIS A 35 -7.18 21.88 -21.41
CA HIS A 35 -5.72 21.79 -21.43
C HIS A 35 -5.18 20.82 -20.39
N PHE A 36 -6.07 20.25 -19.58
CA PHE A 36 -5.77 19.17 -18.64
C PHE A 36 -6.00 17.77 -19.24
N VAL A 37 -6.75 17.65 -20.34
CA VAL A 37 -6.92 16.38 -21.07
C VAL A 37 -5.59 15.67 -21.39
N PRO A 38 -4.54 16.36 -21.92
CA PRO A 38 -3.24 15.73 -22.18
C PRO A 38 -2.56 15.15 -20.93
N VAL A 39 -2.84 15.71 -19.74
CA VAL A 39 -2.34 15.16 -18.47
C VAL A 39 -2.95 13.78 -18.22
N ILE A 40 -4.25 13.62 -18.47
CA ILE A 40 -4.94 12.35 -18.30
C ILE A 40 -4.59 11.39 -19.43
N ASP A 41 -4.38 11.88 -20.65
CA ASP A 41 -3.95 11.05 -21.78
C ASP A 41 -2.61 10.37 -21.49
N GLU A 42 -1.62 11.14 -21.06
CA GLU A 42 -0.24 10.69 -21.05
C GLU A 42 0.31 10.29 -19.68
N LEU A 43 -0.20 10.87 -18.58
CA LEU A 43 0.30 10.60 -17.23
C LEU A 43 -0.57 9.60 -16.46
N ASP A 44 0.09 8.83 -15.60
CA ASP A 44 -0.53 7.88 -14.68
C ASP A 44 -0.27 8.31 -13.21
N LEU A 45 -0.83 7.57 -12.26
CA LEU A 45 -0.55 7.70 -10.82
C LEU A 45 0.64 6.85 -10.37
N GLU A 46 1.51 6.39 -11.28
CA GLU A 46 2.70 5.60 -10.96
C GLU A 46 3.56 6.28 -9.87
N ALA A 47 3.92 7.55 -10.09
CA ALA A 47 4.66 8.38 -9.12
C ALA A 47 3.88 8.72 -7.85
N ASN A 48 2.55 8.67 -7.90
CA ASN A 48 1.71 8.90 -6.73
C ASN A 48 1.85 7.72 -5.75
N PRO A 49 2.08 7.95 -4.46
CA PRO A 49 2.08 6.88 -3.45
C PRO A 49 0.71 6.21 -3.27
N ARG A 50 -0.36 6.83 -3.78
CA ARG A 50 -1.74 6.37 -3.65
C ARG A 50 -2.34 6.14 -5.03
N SER A 51 -2.96 4.97 -5.20
CA SER A 51 -4.00 4.80 -6.20
C SER A 51 -5.29 5.49 -5.73
N SER A 52 -6.13 5.85 -6.69
CA SER A 52 -7.38 6.58 -6.44
C SER A 52 -8.60 5.72 -6.73
N LYS A 53 -9.66 5.91 -5.94
CA LYS A 53 -10.91 5.18 -6.12
C LYS A 53 -12.12 6.06 -5.97
N VAL A 54 -13.20 5.66 -6.63
CA VAL A 54 -14.49 6.35 -6.53
C VAL A 54 -15.02 6.23 -5.11
N GLY A 55 -15.46 7.36 -4.56
CA GLY A 55 -16.01 7.44 -3.22
C GLY A 55 -16.57 8.83 -2.93
N LYS A 56 -16.72 9.14 -1.64
CA LYS A 56 -17.28 10.43 -1.19
C LYS A 56 -16.48 11.64 -1.69
N VAL A 57 -15.15 11.53 -1.73
CA VAL A 57 -14.26 12.61 -2.18
C VAL A 57 -14.45 12.89 -3.67
N THR A 58 -14.41 11.86 -4.52
CA THR A 58 -14.61 12.03 -5.96
C THR A 58 -16.02 12.55 -6.28
N ALA A 59 -17.04 12.09 -5.54
CA ALA A 59 -18.41 12.58 -5.71
C ALA A 59 -18.53 14.08 -5.39
N ALA A 60 -17.94 14.53 -4.28
CA ALA A 60 -17.95 15.95 -3.90
C ALA A 60 -17.17 16.84 -4.89
N ILE A 61 -16.10 16.32 -5.49
CA ILE A 61 -15.34 17.02 -6.54
C ILE A 61 -16.22 17.19 -7.80
N ILE A 62 -16.85 16.11 -8.28
CA ILE A 62 -17.74 16.17 -9.45
C ILE A 62 -18.91 17.13 -9.19
N GLU A 63 -19.53 17.04 -8.01
CA GLU A 63 -20.60 17.96 -7.60
C GLU A 63 -20.13 19.42 -7.61
N SER A 64 -18.92 19.70 -7.11
CA SER A 64 -18.36 21.05 -7.11
C SER A 64 -18.14 21.60 -8.52
N ILE A 65 -17.68 20.76 -9.46
CA ILE A 65 -17.51 21.12 -10.87
C ILE A 65 -18.88 21.42 -11.51
N GLN A 66 -19.90 20.61 -11.20
CA GLN A 66 -21.23 20.73 -11.81
C GLN A 66 -22.08 21.88 -11.25
N THR A 67 -21.92 22.21 -9.97
CA THR A 67 -22.82 23.13 -9.27
C THR A 67 -22.21 24.49 -8.97
N THR A 68 -20.88 24.56 -8.78
CA THR A 68 -20.14 25.78 -8.43
C THR A 68 -18.76 25.82 -9.14
N PRO A 69 -18.71 25.74 -10.48
CA PRO A 69 -17.45 25.66 -11.23
C PRO A 69 -16.51 26.84 -10.99
N GLU A 70 -17.04 28.02 -10.69
CA GLU A 70 -16.29 29.24 -10.36
C GLU A 70 -15.59 29.16 -9.00
N GLU A 71 -16.17 28.44 -8.04
CA GLU A 71 -15.59 28.23 -6.70
C GLU A 71 -14.71 26.98 -6.64
N PHE A 72 -14.89 26.04 -7.58
CA PHE A 72 -14.20 24.76 -7.63
C PHE A 72 -12.68 24.88 -7.42
N PRO A 73 -11.95 25.83 -8.06
CA PRO A 73 -10.50 25.94 -7.88
C PRO A 73 -10.06 26.21 -6.43
N PHE A 74 -10.96 26.71 -5.59
CA PHE A 74 -10.69 27.01 -4.18
C PHE A 74 -11.25 25.94 -3.23
N LYS A 75 -12.10 25.03 -3.73
CA LYS A 75 -12.67 23.91 -2.97
C LYS A 75 -11.77 22.67 -2.95
N THR A 76 -10.75 22.63 -3.80
CA THR A 76 -9.82 21.50 -3.90
C THR A 76 -8.36 21.96 -3.77
N LYS A 77 -7.50 21.03 -3.33
CA LYS A 77 -6.04 21.19 -3.37
C LYS A 77 -5.46 21.06 -4.79
N GLY A 78 -6.27 20.60 -5.76
CA GLY A 78 -5.84 20.45 -7.14
C GLY A 78 -4.96 19.25 -7.40
N VAL A 79 -4.09 19.39 -8.39
CA VAL A 79 -3.18 18.34 -8.85
C VAL A 79 -1.74 18.85 -8.71
N LEU A 80 -0.89 18.05 -8.07
CA LEU A 80 0.55 18.30 -7.98
C LEU A 80 1.25 17.42 -9.01
N LEU A 81 1.94 18.06 -9.94
CA LEU A 81 2.78 17.45 -10.95
C LEU A 81 4.25 17.64 -10.60
N GLY A 82 5.10 16.70 -10.99
CA GLY A 82 6.55 16.85 -10.90
C GLY A 82 7.24 16.27 -12.13
N ALA A 83 8.26 16.97 -12.62
CA ALA A 83 9.06 16.52 -13.76
C ALA A 83 10.49 17.02 -13.60
N THR A 84 11.46 16.22 -14.03
CA THR A 84 12.88 16.63 -14.07
C THR A 84 13.18 17.44 -15.33
N SER A 85 12.51 17.14 -16.43
CA SER A 85 12.68 17.80 -17.72
C SER A 85 11.47 18.66 -18.08
N TYR A 86 11.71 19.94 -18.35
CA TYR A 86 10.68 20.88 -18.75
C TYR A 86 11.20 21.99 -19.66
N GLU A 87 10.33 22.55 -20.48
CA GLU A 87 10.60 23.69 -21.36
C GLU A 87 9.47 24.72 -21.26
N ARG A 88 9.86 25.99 -21.13
CA ARG A 88 8.91 27.11 -21.15
C ARG A 88 8.60 27.49 -22.58
N LEU A 89 7.31 27.60 -22.87
CA LEU A 89 6.80 28.02 -24.18
C LEU A 89 6.04 29.35 -24.04
N ASP A 90 5.70 29.97 -25.17
CA ASP A 90 4.95 31.24 -25.16
C ASP A 90 3.55 31.10 -24.54
N ARG A 91 3.03 32.20 -23.98
CA ARG A 91 1.63 32.33 -23.49
C ARG A 91 1.28 31.39 -22.33
N GLY A 92 2.17 31.31 -21.34
CA GLY A 92 1.94 30.53 -20.12
C GLY A 92 1.90 29.02 -20.34
N ARG A 93 2.53 28.54 -21.43
CA ARG A 93 2.62 27.12 -21.75
C ARG A 93 3.92 26.56 -21.21
N ILE A 94 3.86 25.39 -20.59
CA ILE A 94 5.02 24.66 -20.10
C ILE A 94 4.91 23.24 -20.62
N ARG A 95 5.93 22.80 -21.35
CA ARG A 95 6.11 21.42 -21.78
C ARG A 95 6.87 20.68 -20.69
N ILE A 96 6.40 19.51 -20.30
CA ILE A 96 7.09 18.61 -19.37
C ILE A 96 7.30 17.25 -20.02
N GLU A 97 8.42 16.62 -19.68
CA GLU A 97 8.76 15.26 -20.10
C GLU A 97 9.08 14.43 -18.85
N CYS A 98 8.25 13.41 -18.59
CA CYS A 98 8.43 12.50 -17.47
C CYS A 98 9.32 11.33 -17.90
N ARG A 99 10.61 11.38 -17.52
CA ARG A 99 11.60 10.35 -17.88
C ARG A 99 11.48 9.11 -17.00
N GLU A 100 11.23 9.30 -15.70
CA GLU A 100 11.03 8.24 -14.73
C GLU A 100 9.60 8.24 -14.19
N ARG A 101 8.69 7.49 -14.82
CA ARG A 101 7.23 7.53 -14.51
C ARG A 101 6.86 7.07 -13.10
N ASP A 102 7.71 6.27 -12.47
CA ASP A 102 7.59 5.86 -11.07
C ASP A 102 7.99 6.99 -10.09
N LYS A 103 8.67 8.04 -10.56
CA LYS A 103 9.09 9.21 -9.74
C LYS A 103 8.41 10.51 -10.16
N GLU A 104 8.11 10.66 -11.45
CA GLU A 104 7.61 11.86 -12.12
C GLU A 104 6.17 11.67 -12.65
N GLY A 105 5.45 12.76 -12.84
CA GLY A 105 4.06 12.77 -13.28
C GLY A 105 3.14 13.29 -12.18
N ILE A 106 2.01 12.63 -11.94
CA ILE A 106 1.04 13.05 -10.91
C ILE A 106 1.50 12.59 -9.52
N LEU A 107 2.02 13.53 -8.72
CA LEU A 107 2.52 13.27 -7.36
C LEU A 107 1.41 13.29 -6.31
N ASP A 108 0.43 14.20 -6.44
CA ASP A 108 -0.77 14.27 -5.60
C ASP A 108 -1.97 14.76 -6.42
N GLY A 109 -3.17 14.52 -5.91
CA GLY A 109 -4.41 14.85 -6.61
C GLY A 109 -4.96 13.73 -7.48
N GLY A 110 -4.63 12.47 -7.21
CA GLY A 110 -5.18 11.33 -7.96
C GLY A 110 -6.72 11.24 -7.89
N HIS A 111 -7.34 11.58 -6.75
CA HIS A 111 -8.80 11.65 -6.65
C HIS A 111 -9.38 12.82 -7.45
N ASN A 112 -8.67 13.95 -7.52
CA ASN A 112 -9.04 15.07 -8.38
C ASN A 112 -8.99 14.66 -9.85
N THR A 113 -7.86 14.08 -10.27
CA THR A 113 -7.66 13.61 -11.65
C THR A 113 -8.71 12.57 -12.04
N LEU A 114 -8.99 11.59 -11.17
CA LEU A 114 -10.04 10.59 -11.38
C LEU A 114 -11.42 11.23 -11.51
N ALA A 115 -11.78 12.14 -10.61
CA ALA A 115 -13.08 12.80 -10.62
C ALA A 115 -13.27 13.69 -11.87
N ILE A 116 -12.25 14.46 -12.23
CA ILE A 116 -12.22 15.30 -13.43
C ILE A 116 -12.35 14.41 -14.68
N GLY A 117 -11.57 13.33 -14.77
CA GLY A 117 -11.64 12.39 -15.88
C GLY A 117 -13.01 11.74 -16.04
N LEU A 118 -13.62 11.27 -14.95
CA LEU A 118 -14.98 10.71 -14.98
C LEU A 118 -16.02 11.75 -15.43
N HIS A 119 -15.86 13.01 -15.01
CA HIS A 119 -16.73 14.10 -15.45
C HIS A 119 -16.56 14.40 -16.95
N LEU A 120 -15.32 14.44 -17.45
CA LEU A 120 -15.02 14.63 -18.87
C LEU A 120 -15.59 13.50 -19.75
N LEU A 121 -15.53 12.24 -19.29
CA LEU A 121 -16.18 11.12 -19.98
C LEU A 121 -17.70 11.30 -20.06
N ALA A 122 -18.32 11.81 -18.99
CA ALA A 122 -19.76 12.11 -18.99
C ALA A 122 -20.11 13.21 -20.00
N LEU A 123 -19.34 14.31 -20.03
CA LEU A 123 -19.50 15.39 -21.02
C LEU A 123 -19.28 14.88 -22.45
N ALA A 124 -18.36 13.93 -22.64
CA ALA A 124 -18.09 13.31 -23.95
C ALA A 124 -19.24 12.40 -24.43
N GLY A 125 -20.23 12.12 -23.58
CA GLY A 125 -21.39 11.28 -23.90
C GLY A 125 -21.22 9.80 -23.56
N VAL A 126 -20.19 9.43 -22.79
CA VAL A 126 -19.98 8.05 -22.34
C VAL A 126 -21.09 7.68 -21.35
N SER A 127 -21.76 6.55 -21.58
CA SER A 127 -22.91 6.14 -20.77
C SER A 127 -22.58 5.99 -19.28
N ASP A 128 -23.51 6.39 -18.41
CA ASP A 128 -23.44 6.21 -16.94
C ASP A 128 -23.10 4.78 -16.52
N VAL A 129 -23.57 3.78 -17.28
CA VAL A 129 -23.32 2.36 -16.98
C VAL A 129 -21.85 2.02 -17.11
N LYS A 130 -21.15 2.56 -18.13
CA LYS A 130 -19.70 2.39 -18.31
C LYS A 130 -18.94 3.14 -17.22
N ILE A 131 -19.30 4.40 -16.96
CA ILE A 131 -18.66 5.26 -15.94
C ILE A 131 -18.77 4.62 -14.55
N ARG A 132 -19.93 4.07 -14.16
CA ARG A 132 -20.12 3.39 -12.86
C ARG A 132 -19.30 2.12 -12.67
N LYS A 133 -18.77 1.53 -13.75
CA LYS A 133 -17.86 0.37 -13.68
C LYS A 133 -16.41 0.78 -13.42
N ALA A 134 -16.02 2.01 -13.76
CA ALA A 134 -14.70 2.57 -13.45
C ALA A 134 -14.60 2.98 -11.97
N ARG A 135 -14.47 1.98 -11.08
CA ARG A 135 -14.51 2.19 -9.61
C ARG A 135 -13.18 2.59 -8.99
N ASP A 136 -12.08 2.31 -9.67
CA ASP A 136 -10.72 2.61 -9.27
C ASP A 136 -9.93 3.16 -10.46
N TRP A 137 -8.71 3.60 -10.19
CA TRP A 137 -7.84 4.20 -11.19
C TRP A 137 -7.57 3.28 -12.38
N SER A 138 -7.34 1.98 -12.13
CA SER A 138 -7.05 1.01 -13.21
C SER A 138 -8.26 0.84 -14.14
N ALA A 139 -9.45 0.65 -13.57
CA ALA A 139 -10.68 0.55 -14.36
C ALA A 139 -11.02 1.87 -15.07
N PHE A 140 -10.69 3.01 -14.47
CA PHE A 140 -10.81 4.33 -15.09
C PHE A 140 -9.85 4.48 -16.28
N ARG A 141 -8.57 4.13 -16.14
CA ARG A 141 -7.58 4.18 -17.23
C ARG A 141 -8.03 3.34 -18.42
N ALA A 142 -8.45 2.11 -18.18
CA ALA A 142 -8.97 1.24 -19.23
C ALA A 142 -10.18 1.84 -19.97
N LEU A 143 -11.09 2.50 -19.24
CA LEU A 143 -12.22 3.20 -19.86
C LEU A 143 -11.79 4.46 -20.61
N TRP A 144 -10.87 5.25 -20.05
CA TRP A 144 -10.34 6.46 -20.67
C TRP A 144 -9.65 6.13 -21.99
N ASP A 145 -8.77 5.13 -22.00
CA ASP A 145 -8.05 4.73 -23.20
C ASP A 145 -9.01 4.19 -24.28
N ALA A 146 -10.08 3.49 -23.88
CA ALA A 146 -11.11 3.02 -24.81
C ALA A 146 -12.00 4.13 -25.38
N GLU A 147 -12.11 5.27 -24.71
CA GLU A 147 -12.96 6.42 -25.10
C GLU A 147 -12.11 7.65 -25.47
N ARG A 148 -10.80 7.46 -25.70
CA ARG A 148 -9.84 8.54 -25.98
C ARG A 148 -10.23 9.35 -27.20
N GLU A 149 -10.70 8.70 -28.26
CA GLU A 149 -11.24 9.37 -29.46
C GLU A 149 -12.49 10.20 -29.14
N THR A 150 -13.41 9.67 -28.33
CA THR A 150 -14.63 10.38 -27.90
C THR A 150 -14.30 11.65 -27.11
N VAL A 151 -13.31 11.60 -26.22
CA VAL A 151 -12.83 12.76 -25.46
C VAL A 151 -12.07 13.75 -26.36
N ALA A 152 -11.25 13.24 -27.28
CA ALA A 152 -10.57 14.07 -28.27
C ALA A 152 -11.57 14.82 -29.17
N GLU A 153 -12.67 14.18 -29.55
CA GLU A 153 -13.77 14.81 -30.26
C GLU A 153 -14.46 15.87 -29.38
N LEU A 154 -14.74 15.64 -28.10
CA LEU A 154 -15.27 16.69 -27.22
C LEU A 154 -14.33 17.90 -27.15
N ARG A 155 -13.03 17.65 -26.98
CA ARG A 155 -11.98 18.67 -26.96
C ARG A 155 -11.95 19.44 -28.30
N GLY A 156 -12.03 18.74 -29.43
CA GLY A 156 -11.96 19.29 -30.79
C GLY A 156 -13.25 19.91 -31.34
N ARG A 157 -14.44 19.41 -30.97
CA ARG A 157 -15.75 20.01 -31.28
C ARG A 157 -15.85 21.44 -30.74
N LEU A 158 -15.13 21.72 -29.66
CA LEU A 158 -15.03 23.03 -29.06
C LEU A 158 -13.81 23.83 -29.55
N SER A 159 -12.94 23.28 -30.38
CA SER A 159 -11.89 24.07 -31.04
C SER A 159 -11.49 23.38 -32.34
N ALA A 160 -12.11 23.78 -33.46
CA ALA A 160 -11.58 23.42 -34.75
C ALA A 160 -10.13 23.94 -34.83
N PHE A 161 -9.23 23.12 -35.36
CA PHE A 161 -7.82 23.48 -35.45
C PHE A 161 -7.69 24.81 -36.24
N GLY A 162 -7.27 25.89 -35.58
CA GLY A 162 -7.18 27.24 -36.16
C GLY A 162 -8.31 28.22 -35.83
N THR A 163 -9.33 27.85 -35.06
CA THR A 163 -10.36 28.78 -34.54
C THR A 163 -10.06 29.24 -33.11
N LEU A 164 -10.49 30.45 -32.75
CA LEU A 164 -10.38 30.99 -31.39
C LEU A 164 -10.98 30.00 -30.38
N GLU A 165 -10.27 29.72 -29.28
CA GLU A 165 -10.81 28.87 -28.20
C GLU A 165 -12.09 29.53 -27.62
N PRO A 166 -13.19 28.79 -27.42
CA PRO A 166 -14.39 29.30 -26.78
C PRO A 166 -14.05 29.74 -25.35
N GLY A 167 -14.47 30.96 -25.01
CA GLY A 167 -14.20 31.53 -23.69
C GLY A 167 -15.00 30.86 -22.57
N ASP A 168 -16.22 30.42 -22.87
CA ASP A 168 -17.23 29.96 -21.91
C ASP A 168 -17.93 28.70 -22.48
N ASP A 169 -17.41 27.53 -22.11
CA ASP A 169 -17.90 26.21 -22.53
C ASP A 169 -17.80 25.19 -21.39
N GLU A 170 -18.29 23.96 -21.61
CA GLU A 170 -18.29 22.89 -20.60
C GLU A 170 -16.87 22.46 -20.15
N LEU A 171 -15.82 22.89 -20.86
CA LEU A 171 -14.41 22.64 -20.54
C LEU A 171 -13.68 23.90 -20.04
N ALA A 172 -14.39 25.00 -19.80
CA ALA A 172 -13.83 26.27 -19.37
C ALA A 172 -13.52 26.32 -17.87
N PHE A 173 -14.05 25.38 -17.07
CA PHE A 173 -13.76 25.33 -15.64
C PHE A 173 -12.27 25.16 -15.36
N LEU A 174 -11.83 25.79 -14.27
CA LEU A 174 -10.43 25.89 -13.90
C LEU A 174 -10.04 24.77 -12.93
N ILE A 175 -8.87 24.18 -13.16
CA ILE A 175 -8.26 23.16 -12.32
C ILE A 175 -7.01 23.80 -11.68
N PRO A 176 -6.92 23.84 -10.34
CA PRO A 176 -5.70 24.27 -9.67
C PRO A 176 -4.62 23.21 -9.90
N VAL A 177 -3.49 23.64 -10.46
CA VAL A 177 -2.34 22.80 -10.76
C VAL A 177 -1.09 23.42 -10.13
N GLU A 178 -0.35 22.62 -9.38
CA GLU A 178 1.03 22.92 -8.97
C GLU A 178 1.97 22.02 -9.79
N LEU A 179 3.03 22.59 -10.35
CA LEU A 179 4.12 21.88 -11.00
C LEU A 179 5.41 22.18 -10.23
N ILE A 180 6.11 21.15 -9.79
CA ILE A 180 7.47 21.27 -9.23
C ILE A 180 8.49 20.73 -10.21
N VAL A 181 9.56 21.49 -10.41
CA VAL A 181 10.64 21.22 -11.36
C VAL A 181 11.98 21.63 -10.74
N PRO A 182 13.12 21.11 -11.22
CA PRO A 182 14.42 21.67 -10.85
C PRO A 182 14.51 23.14 -11.26
N SER A 183 15.18 23.95 -10.44
CA SER A 183 15.33 25.38 -10.73
C SER A 183 16.21 25.65 -11.93
N ASP A 184 17.14 24.73 -12.19
CA ASP A 184 17.99 24.71 -13.37
C ASP A 184 17.97 23.29 -13.95
N PRO A 185 17.23 23.05 -15.05
CA PRO A 185 17.16 21.72 -15.67
C PRO A 185 18.44 21.35 -16.45
N ASP A 186 19.35 22.30 -16.68
CA ASP A 186 20.61 22.07 -17.40
C ASP A 186 21.79 21.78 -16.43
N ASP A 187 21.60 21.96 -15.12
CA ASP A 187 22.57 21.63 -14.07
C ASP A 187 22.28 20.22 -13.49
N GLU A 188 23.12 19.25 -13.84
CA GLU A 188 23.00 17.86 -13.37
C GLU A 188 22.94 17.75 -11.84
N GLY A 189 23.71 18.57 -11.10
CA GLY A 189 23.72 18.53 -9.63
C GLY A 189 22.39 19.01 -9.02
N VAL A 190 21.74 19.98 -9.66
CA VAL A 190 20.40 20.46 -9.25
C VAL A 190 19.33 19.42 -9.58
N VAL A 191 19.42 18.78 -10.75
CA VAL A 191 18.49 17.72 -11.17
C VAL A 191 18.57 16.52 -10.23
N ASP A 192 19.77 16.04 -9.92
CA ASP A 192 19.98 14.89 -9.01
C ASP A 192 19.45 15.17 -7.59
N ALA A 193 19.70 16.38 -7.08
CA ALA A 193 19.19 16.82 -5.79
C ALA A 193 17.66 16.91 -5.77
N PHE A 194 17.04 17.42 -6.84
CA PHE A 194 15.59 17.45 -7.00
C PHE A 194 15.01 16.04 -7.09
N GLN A 195 15.61 15.15 -7.87
CA GLN A 195 15.16 13.77 -8.04
C GLN A 195 15.21 12.99 -6.73
N SER A 196 16.22 13.24 -5.90
CA SER A 196 16.29 12.68 -4.53
C SER A 196 15.18 13.22 -3.63
N SER A 197 14.80 14.49 -3.80
CA SER A 197 13.83 15.19 -2.93
C SER A 197 12.36 14.99 -3.34
N ILE A 198 12.08 14.74 -4.63
CA ILE A 198 10.71 14.66 -5.17
C ILE A 198 9.85 13.62 -4.43
N LEU A 199 10.49 12.54 -3.98
CA LEU A 199 9.85 11.44 -3.24
C LEU A 199 9.37 11.88 -1.86
N GLU A 200 10.22 12.59 -1.12
CA GLU A 200 9.90 13.08 0.20
C GLU A 200 8.80 14.14 0.17
N ILE A 201 8.86 15.03 -0.83
CA ILE A 201 7.84 16.06 -1.06
C ILE A 201 6.49 15.40 -1.35
N CYS A 202 6.48 14.42 -2.26
CA CYS A 202 5.30 13.66 -2.61
C CYS A 202 4.70 12.95 -1.38
N ALA A 203 5.54 12.29 -0.58
CA ALA A 203 5.11 11.60 0.64
C ALA A 203 4.52 12.57 1.68
N ALA A 204 5.19 13.71 1.94
CA ALA A 204 4.75 14.71 2.92
C ALA A 204 3.44 15.41 2.52
N ARG A 205 3.18 15.60 1.22
CA ARG A 205 1.93 16.19 0.73
C ARG A 205 0.71 15.28 0.93
N ASN A 206 0.91 13.96 1.00
CA ASN A 206 -0.13 12.93 1.09
C ASN A 206 -0.60 12.60 2.54
N ASN A 207 -0.18 13.38 3.54
CA ASN A 207 -0.36 13.25 5.00
C ASN A 207 -1.50 12.37 5.57
N ASN A 208 -1.25 11.05 5.61
CA ASN A 208 -1.69 10.16 6.67
C ASN A 208 -0.47 9.33 7.11
N ALA A 209 0.05 9.52 8.31
CA ALA A 209 1.37 9.04 8.72
C ALA A 209 1.61 7.53 8.46
N GLU A 210 0.60 6.68 8.68
CA GLU A 210 0.69 5.23 8.40
C GLU A 210 0.75 4.92 6.90
N LEU A 211 0.01 5.68 6.07
CA LEU A 211 0.06 5.56 4.61
C LEU A 211 1.36 6.12 4.03
N VAL A 212 1.93 7.15 4.67
CA VAL A 212 3.21 7.76 4.28
C VAL A 212 4.34 6.75 4.39
N VAL A 213 4.42 6.00 5.49
CA VAL A 213 5.48 4.99 5.67
C VAL A 213 5.29 3.83 4.71
N GLY A 214 4.08 3.26 4.62
CA GLY A 214 3.83 2.14 3.70
C GLY A 214 4.15 2.49 2.24
N ALA A 215 3.83 3.71 1.80
CA ALA A 215 4.19 4.18 0.48
C ALA A 215 5.69 4.40 0.27
N LYS A 216 6.40 4.95 1.27
CA LYS A 216 7.87 5.09 1.24
C LYS A 216 8.53 3.71 1.10
N VAL A 217 8.10 2.74 1.90
CA VAL A 217 8.60 1.36 1.88
C VAL A 217 8.37 0.70 0.52
N ASN A 218 7.17 0.84 -0.05
CA ASN A 218 6.86 0.28 -1.37
C ASN A 218 7.71 0.94 -2.47
N LYS A 219 7.79 2.28 -2.46
CA LYS A 219 8.51 3.03 -3.48
C LYS A 219 10.02 2.82 -3.41
N ALA A 220 10.58 2.65 -2.22
CA ALA A 220 11.98 2.32 -2.02
C ALA A 220 12.32 0.86 -2.39
N GLY A 221 11.34 0.02 -2.76
CA GLY A 221 11.59 -1.38 -3.13
C GLY A 221 11.74 -2.36 -1.97
N TYR A 222 11.55 -1.92 -0.73
CA TYR A 222 11.75 -2.78 0.45
C TYR A 222 10.78 -3.97 0.54
N PHE A 223 9.68 -3.96 -0.21
CA PHE A 223 8.77 -5.10 -0.32
C PHE A 223 9.18 -6.12 -1.38
N ASP A 224 10.05 -5.79 -2.32
CA ASP A 224 10.21 -6.54 -3.55
C ASP A 224 10.73 -7.96 -3.33
N ASP A 225 11.79 -8.12 -2.54
CA ASP A 225 12.32 -9.45 -2.20
C ASP A 225 11.26 -10.30 -1.48
N LEU A 226 10.54 -9.71 -0.52
CA LEU A 226 9.48 -10.42 0.19
C LEU A 226 8.33 -10.80 -0.75
N ARG A 227 7.94 -9.90 -1.66
CA ARG A 227 6.91 -10.13 -2.69
C ARG A 227 7.29 -11.27 -3.62
N ARG A 228 8.55 -11.35 -4.06
CA ARG A 228 9.07 -12.43 -4.92
C ARG A 228 9.09 -13.80 -4.22
N MET A 229 9.25 -13.82 -2.90
CA MET A 229 9.28 -15.05 -2.10
C MET A 229 7.87 -15.57 -1.75
N LEU A 230 6.84 -14.72 -1.81
CA LEU A 230 5.48 -15.14 -1.53
C LEU A 230 4.92 -16.05 -2.63
N PRO A 231 4.03 -17.01 -2.28
CA PRO A 231 3.23 -17.71 -3.28
C PRO A 231 2.40 -16.70 -4.09
N GLU A 232 2.36 -16.86 -5.42
CA GLU A 232 1.71 -15.93 -6.37
C GLU A 232 0.28 -15.56 -5.95
N GLY A 233 -0.56 -16.56 -5.63
CA GLY A 233 -1.93 -16.33 -5.19
C GLY A 233 -2.10 -15.58 -3.87
N ILE A 234 -1.06 -15.48 -3.04
CA ILE A 234 -1.03 -14.62 -1.84
C ILE A 234 -0.48 -13.24 -2.20
N ALA A 235 0.60 -13.17 -2.98
CA ALA A 235 1.23 -11.92 -3.40
C ALA A 235 0.24 -10.99 -4.11
N ASP A 236 -0.63 -11.53 -4.96
CA ASP A 236 -1.67 -10.78 -5.69
C ASP A 236 -2.78 -10.22 -4.80
N ARG A 237 -2.93 -10.75 -3.58
CA ARG A 237 -3.96 -10.33 -2.63
C ARG A 237 -3.46 -9.28 -1.63
N ILE A 238 -2.17 -8.95 -1.67
CA ILE A 238 -1.59 -7.88 -0.87
C ILE A 238 -1.72 -6.55 -1.63
N GLU A 239 -2.22 -5.54 -0.93
CA GLU A 239 -2.22 -4.13 -1.34
C GLU A 239 -0.84 -3.56 -1.07
N TRP A 240 0.03 -3.65 -2.08
CA TRP A 240 1.40 -3.15 -2.05
C TRP A 240 1.41 -1.61 -2.15
N LYS A 241 0.50 -1.07 -2.97
CA LYS A 241 0.27 0.37 -3.09
C LYS A 241 -1.10 0.74 -2.53
N ALA A 242 -1.12 1.75 -1.67
CA ALA A 242 -2.35 2.19 -1.02
C ALA A 242 -3.42 2.56 -2.06
N GLY A 243 -4.61 1.97 -1.96
CA GLY A 243 -5.72 2.18 -2.89
C GLY A 243 -5.84 1.14 -4.00
N GLU A 244 -4.90 0.21 -4.15
CA GLU A 244 -5.08 -0.95 -5.02
C GLU A 244 -6.29 -1.80 -4.60
N ALA A 245 -6.91 -2.48 -5.56
CA ALA A 245 -8.08 -3.33 -5.35
C ALA A 245 -7.70 -4.71 -4.77
N ALA A 246 -6.85 -4.73 -3.74
CA ALA A 246 -6.38 -5.94 -3.07
C ALA A 246 -6.96 -6.01 -1.63
N PRO A 247 -7.36 -7.22 -1.15
CA PRO A 247 -8.11 -7.35 0.10
C PRO A 247 -7.25 -7.31 1.38
N VAL A 248 -5.93 -7.47 1.29
CA VAL A 248 -5.04 -7.56 2.47
C VAL A 248 -4.05 -6.40 2.46
N LYS A 249 -3.86 -5.70 3.58
CA LYS A 249 -2.91 -4.59 3.65
C LYS A 249 -1.47 -5.12 3.74
N ALA A 250 -0.50 -4.47 3.07
CA ALA A 250 0.93 -4.78 3.28
C ALA A 250 1.35 -4.72 4.76
N ALA A 251 0.75 -3.83 5.56
CA ALA A 251 1.00 -3.76 7.00
C ALA A 251 0.61 -5.03 7.78
N ASP A 252 -0.36 -5.81 7.30
CA ASP A 252 -0.67 -7.12 7.87
C ASP A 252 0.46 -8.13 7.62
N LEU A 253 1.04 -8.13 6.42
CA LEU A 253 2.18 -8.97 6.06
C LEU A 253 3.44 -8.57 6.84
N VAL A 254 3.72 -7.27 6.95
CA VAL A 254 4.89 -6.77 7.71
C VAL A 254 4.79 -7.16 9.19
N ALA A 255 3.59 -7.10 9.79
CA ALA A 255 3.39 -7.59 11.15
C ALA A 255 3.75 -9.08 11.31
N LEU A 256 3.44 -9.93 10.31
CA LEU A 256 3.86 -11.33 10.36
C LEU A 256 5.36 -11.51 10.11
N THR A 257 5.96 -10.66 9.27
CA THR A 257 7.38 -10.67 8.93
C THR A 257 8.26 -10.38 10.15
N TRP A 258 7.76 -9.58 11.09
CA TRP A 258 8.47 -9.32 12.35
C TRP A 258 8.66 -10.55 13.24
N ILE A 259 7.88 -11.62 13.07
CA ILE A 259 8.02 -12.85 13.85
C ILE A 259 9.41 -13.49 13.60
N PRO A 260 9.77 -13.88 12.36
CA PRO A 260 11.11 -14.38 12.07
C PRO A 260 12.20 -13.31 12.18
N LEU A 261 11.95 -12.03 11.82
CA LEU A 261 12.97 -10.98 11.97
C LEU A 261 13.40 -10.79 13.44
N SER A 262 12.48 -10.96 14.39
CA SER A 262 12.81 -10.87 15.82
C SER A 262 13.73 -11.98 16.35
N MET A 263 14.01 -13.01 15.54
CA MET A 263 15.00 -14.05 15.85
C MET A 263 16.43 -13.61 15.55
N LEU A 264 16.63 -12.48 14.86
CA LEU A 264 17.95 -12.01 14.49
C LEU A 264 18.66 -11.39 15.71
N ASP A 265 19.65 -12.11 16.26
CA ASP A 265 20.52 -11.61 17.31
C ASP A 265 22.01 -11.78 16.93
N PRO A 266 22.83 -10.70 16.88
CA PRO A 266 22.40 -9.31 16.94
C PRO A 266 21.61 -8.91 15.69
N MET A 267 20.70 -7.95 15.83
CA MET A 267 20.00 -7.32 14.71
C MET A 267 21.02 -6.60 13.80
N PRO A 268 20.94 -6.75 12.46
CA PRO A 268 21.77 -5.97 11.54
C PRO A 268 21.60 -4.47 11.73
N VAL A 269 22.72 -3.74 11.67
CA VAL A 269 22.81 -2.30 11.88
C VAL A 269 24.09 -1.77 11.25
N ASP A 270 24.09 -0.52 10.84
CA ASP A 270 25.28 0.16 10.33
C ASP A 270 26.26 0.53 11.45
N GLU A 271 27.51 0.77 11.08
CA GLU A 271 28.55 1.14 12.04
C GLU A 271 28.20 2.47 12.72
N GLY A 272 28.11 2.46 14.05
CA GLY A 272 27.79 3.65 14.86
C GLY A 272 26.29 3.90 15.08
N GLU A 273 25.41 3.17 14.40
CA GLU A 273 23.96 3.28 14.55
C GLU A 273 23.41 2.38 15.67
N LYS A 274 22.19 2.69 16.14
CA LYS A 274 21.50 1.84 17.12
C LYS A 274 20.65 0.78 16.41
N PRO A 275 20.73 -0.49 16.84
CA PRO A 275 19.92 -1.54 16.23
C PRO A 275 18.43 -1.29 16.45
N VAL A 276 17.62 -1.59 15.42
CA VAL A 276 16.16 -1.50 15.51
C VAL A 276 15.66 -2.56 16.48
N ALA A 277 15.05 -2.12 17.58
CA ALA A 277 14.37 -3.02 18.50
C ALA A 277 13.12 -3.63 17.85
N ALA A 278 12.98 -4.96 17.89
CA ALA A 278 11.80 -5.66 17.41
C ALA A 278 10.52 -5.17 18.14
N PRO A 279 9.36 -5.13 17.44
CA PRO A 279 8.09 -4.84 18.09
C PRO A 279 7.79 -5.89 19.17
N ILE A 280 7.21 -5.45 20.29
CA ILE A 280 6.67 -6.39 21.29
C ILE A 280 5.51 -7.20 20.70
N PRO A 281 5.26 -8.45 21.12
CA PRO A 281 4.37 -9.38 20.40
C PRO A 281 2.93 -8.88 20.18
N GLN A 282 2.38 -8.18 21.16
CA GLN A 282 1.04 -7.61 21.08
C GLN A 282 0.91 -6.48 20.04
N ASN A 283 2.03 -5.84 19.64
CA ASN A 283 2.04 -4.79 18.62
C ASN A 283 1.80 -5.34 17.22
N LEU A 284 2.07 -6.63 16.97
CA LEU A 284 1.74 -7.29 15.71
C LEU A 284 0.23 -7.24 15.42
N TYR A 285 -0.60 -7.30 16.46
CA TYR A 285 -2.05 -7.10 16.37
C TYR A 285 -2.48 -5.64 16.51
N ARG A 286 -2.00 -4.94 17.55
CA ARG A 286 -2.58 -3.64 17.96
C ARG A 286 -1.92 -2.40 17.34
N SER A 287 -0.76 -2.53 16.69
CA SER A 287 0.08 -1.41 16.23
C SER A 287 0.80 -1.75 14.91
N LYS A 288 0.04 -2.02 13.85
CA LYS A 288 0.60 -2.40 12.53
C LYS A 288 1.41 -1.27 11.88
N GLY A 289 1.03 -0.01 12.10
CA GLY A 289 1.82 1.16 11.69
C GLY A 289 3.21 1.23 12.36
N GLU A 290 3.34 0.84 13.62
CA GLU A 290 4.65 0.76 14.29
C GLU A 290 5.50 -0.38 13.71
N CYS A 291 4.89 -1.52 13.39
CA CYS A 291 5.58 -2.61 12.69
C CYS A 291 6.10 -2.13 11.33
N MET A 292 5.30 -1.35 10.60
CA MET A 292 5.71 -0.75 9.33
C MET A 292 6.86 0.26 9.51
N GLN A 293 6.80 1.13 10.51
CA GLN A 293 7.87 2.08 10.78
C GLN A 293 9.18 1.38 11.13
N LYS A 294 9.15 0.41 12.04
CA LYS A 294 10.35 -0.36 12.39
C LYS A 294 10.90 -1.12 11.19
N PHE A 295 10.02 -1.64 10.31
CA PHE A 295 10.44 -2.34 9.10
C PHE A 295 11.16 -1.38 8.15
N HIS A 296 10.58 -0.20 7.92
CA HIS A 296 11.23 0.88 7.20
C HIS A 296 12.62 1.19 7.78
N ASP A 297 12.70 1.46 9.09
CA ASP A 297 13.96 1.82 9.76
C ASP A 297 15.03 0.73 9.63
N LEU A 298 14.66 -0.55 9.72
CA LEU A 298 15.59 -1.66 9.54
C LEU A 298 16.11 -1.73 8.09
N MET A 299 15.22 -1.55 7.12
CA MET A 299 15.56 -1.66 5.70
C MET A 299 16.40 -0.48 5.21
N GLN A 300 16.42 0.65 5.92
CA GLN A 300 17.26 1.80 5.60
C GLN A 300 18.75 1.58 5.87
N PHE A 301 19.13 0.58 6.65
CA PHE A 301 20.54 0.32 6.92
C PHE A 301 21.25 -0.27 5.69
N ASP A 302 22.44 0.25 5.39
CA ASP A 302 23.34 -0.28 4.34
C ASP A 302 23.77 -1.73 4.64
N ALA A 303 23.78 -2.09 5.93
CA ALA A 303 23.98 -3.46 6.41
C ALA A 303 22.83 -4.41 6.02
N VAL A 304 21.68 -3.90 5.56
CA VAL A 304 20.47 -4.67 5.22
C VAL A 304 20.17 -4.60 3.73
N THR A 305 19.97 -3.40 3.21
CA THR A 305 19.69 -3.16 1.79
C THR A 305 20.78 -2.32 1.18
N ALA A 306 20.74 -2.18 -0.14
CA ALA A 306 21.53 -1.15 -0.79
C ALA A 306 20.84 -0.68 -2.05
N ASP A 307 21.06 0.61 -2.32
CA ASP A 307 20.42 1.31 -3.42
C ASP A 307 20.98 0.87 -4.78
N HIS A 308 20.08 0.80 -5.76
CA HIS A 308 20.37 0.51 -7.16
C HIS A 308 19.52 1.43 -8.06
N GLY A 309 19.85 2.73 -8.07
CA GLY A 309 19.19 3.73 -8.92
C GLY A 309 17.89 4.31 -8.33
N GLY A 310 17.83 4.44 -7.00
CA GLY A 310 16.64 4.90 -6.27
C GLY A 310 15.68 3.76 -5.91
N HIS A 311 16.14 2.52 -5.96
CA HIS A 311 15.39 1.31 -5.61
C HIS A 311 16.29 0.35 -4.84
N ALA A 312 15.88 -0.03 -3.63
CA ALA A 312 16.70 -0.81 -2.73
C ALA A 312 16.52 -2.31 -2.94
N GLU A 313 17.64 -3.04 -2.89
CA GLU A 313 17.68 -4.50 -2.98
C GLU A 313 18.19 -5.11 -1.68
N LEU A 314 17.58 -6.22 -1.24
CA LEU A 314 18.02 -6.92 -0.03
C LEU A 314 19.37 -7.61 -0.23
N ARG A 315 20.38 -7.24 0.56
CA ARG A 315 21.73 -7.83 0.46
C ARG A 315 22.11 -8.70 1.67
N ASN A 316 21.49 -8.46 2.83
CA ASN A 316 21.84 -9.21 4.04
C ASN A 316 21.28 -10.65 4.03
N PRO A 317 22.13 -11.69 4.08
CA PRO A 317 21.68 -13.08 4.02
C PRO A 317 20.86 -13.51 5.25
N ARG A 318 21.13 -12.91 6.43
CA ARG A 318 20.37 -13.20 7.66
C ARG A 318 18.95 -12.67 7.56
N VAL A 319 18.77 -11.44 7.05
CA VAL A 319 17.44 -10.86 6.78
C VAL A 319 16.73 -11.63 5.68
N ARG A 320 17.45 -12.05 4.62
CA ARG A 320 16.91 -12.91 3.56
C ARG A 320 16.34 -14.23 4.10
N SER A 321 17.09 -14.94 4.95
CA SER A 321 16.60 -16.18 5.59
C SER A 321 15.35 -15.95 6.45
N ALA A 322 15.26 -14.81 7.14
CA ALA A 322 14.06 -14.44 7.88
C ALA A 322 12.87 -14.15 6.96
N PHE A 323 13.10 -13.53 5.78
CA PHE A 323 12.05 -13.29 4.78
C PHE A 323 11.53 -14.60 4.16
N GLU A 324 12.40 -15.59 3.94
CA GLU A 324 12.00 -16.92 3.44
C GLU A 324 11.06 -17.63 4.42
N VAL A 325 11.31 -17.51 5.72
CA VAL A 325 10.38 -17.97 6.77
C VAL A 325 9.11 -17.11 6.79
N ALA A 326 9.25 -15.78 6.67
CA ALA A 326 8.12 -14.85 6.66
C ALA A 326 7.14 -15.11 5.51
N ALA A 327 7.63 -15.49 4.33
CA ALA A 327 6.81 -15.80 3.16
C ALA A 327 5.85 -16.97 3.40
N GLN A 328 6.13 -17.85 4.37
CA GLN A 328 5.27 -18.97 4.75
C GLN A 328 4.22 -18.58 5.81
N MET A 329 4.46 -17.49 6.55
CA MET A 329 3.59 -17.07 7.66
C MET A 329 2.14 -16.75 7.25
N PRO A 330 1.84 -16.13 6.09
CA PRO A 330 0.47 -15.93 5.63
C PRO A 330 -0.34 -17.23 5.50
N ALA A 331 0.27 -18.29 4.95
CA ALA A 331 -0.39 -19.59 4.82
C ALA A 331 -0.59 -20.26 6.20
N LEU A 332 0.37 -20.14 7.10
CA LEU A 332 0.26 -20.64 8.48
C LEU A 332 -0.81 -19.88 9.28
N PHE A 333 -0.95 -18.57 9.08
CA PHE A 333 -2.02 -17.77 9.66
C PHE A 333 -3.39 -18.31 9.24
N ASP A 334 -3.57 -18.55 7.94
CA ASP A 334 -4.82 -19.07 7.40
C ASP A 334 -5.11 -20.51 7.86
N LEU A 335 -4.09 -21.36 7.97
CA LEU A 335 -4.20 -22.71 8.53
C LEU A 335 -4.69 -22.67 9.99
N ILE A 336 -4.07 -21.83 10.82
CA ILE A 336 -4.49 -21.61 12.21
C ILE A 336 -5.93 -21.10 12.25
N SER A 337 -6.28 -20.11 11.40
CA SER A 337 -7.63 -19.56 11.32
C SER A 337 -8.68 -20.61 11.00
N ALA A 338 -8.38 -21.53 10.07
CA ALA A 338 -9.27 -22.60 9.66
C ALA A 338 -9.41 -23.71 10.72
N LYS A 339 -8.31 -24.09 11.39
CA LYS A 339 -8.30 -25.25 12.30
C LYS A 339 -8.63 -24.90 13.75
N PHE A 340 -8.30 -23.69 14.20
CA PHE A 340 -8.46 -23.30 15.61
C PHE A 340 -9.89 -23.42 16.15
N PRO A 341 -10.96 -23.04 15.43
CA PRO A 341 -12.34 -23.23 15.91
C PRO A 341 -12.65 -24.70 16.26
N GLY A 342 -12.21 -25.63 15.42
CA GLY A 342 -12.37 -27.07 15.65
C GLY A 342 -11.53 -27.57 16.84
N ALA A 343 -10.27 -27.13 16.92
CA ALA A 343 -9.38 -27.43 18.04
C ALA A 343 -9.95 -26.95 19.39
N TYR A 344 -10.49 -25.72 19.43
CA TYR A 344 -11.14 -25.17 20.62
C TYR A 344 -12.35 -26.00 21.04
N ASN A 345 -13.19 -26.45 20.09
CA ASN A 345 -14.38 -27.23 20.40
C ASN A 345 -14.07 -28.66 20.86
N LYS A 346 -12.95 -29.25 20.43
CA LYS A 346 -12.49 -30.56 20.93
C LYS A 346 -12.11 -30.55 22.41
N ASN A 347 -11.83 -29.36 22.97
CA ASN A 347 -11.55 -29.17 24.39
C ASN A 347 -12.80 -28.66 25.13
N ASP A 348 -13.98 -29.26 24.93
CA ASP A 348 -15.26 -28.86 25.54
C ASP A 348 -15.61 -27.37 25.38
N GLY A 349 -15.18 -26.79 24.26
CA GLY A 349 -15.45 -25.41 23.89
C GLY A 349 -16.74 -25.26 23.08
N LYS A 350 -17.32 -24.05 23.09
CA LYS A 350 -18.41 -23.66 22.19
C LYS A 350 -18.02 -22.40 21.41
N TYR A 351 -16.99 -22.50 20.58
CA TYR A 351 -16.34 -21.36 19.92
C TYR A 351 -17.32 -20.48 19.15
N GLY A 352 -18.21 -21.09 18.36
CA GLY A 352 -19.24 -20.37 17.60
C GLY A 352 -20.28 -19.63 18.44
N ARG A 353 -20.41 -19.94 19.75
CA ARG A 353 -21.31 -19.22 20.67
C ARG A 353 -20.67 -17.99 21.30
N ILE A 354 -19.37 -17.80 21.17
CA ILE A 354 -18.68 -16.58 21.62
C ILE A 354 -19.26 -15.40 20.85
N ALA A 355 -19.70 -14.35 21.55
CA ALA A 355 -20.40 -13.22 20.94
C ALA A 355 -19.64 -12.59 19.76
N ALA A 356 -18.33 -12.39 19.91
CA ALA A 356 -17.48 -11.84 18.86
C ALA A 356 -17.37 -12.77 17.63
N VAL A 357 -17.32 -14.09 17.85
CA VAL A 357 -17.31 -15.09 16.78
C VAL A 357 -18.69 -15.12 16.10
N LYS A 358 -19.78 -15.24 16.85
CA LYS A 358 -21.14 -15.24 16.30
C LYS A 358 -21.42 -14.01 15.44
N LYS A 359 -20.95 -12.82 15.84
CA LYS A 359 -21.09 -11.58 15.08
C LYS A 359 -20.39 -11.62 13.71
N LEU A 360 -19.20 -12.21 13.64
CA LEU A 360 -18.50 -12.44 12.37
C LEU A 360 -19.14 -13.57 11.55
N ASN A 361 -19.97 -14.39 12.20
CA ASN A 361 -20.59 -15.56 11.61
C ASN A 361 -22.12 -15.52 11.51
N PRO A 362 -22.71 -14.56 10.76
CA PRO A 362 -24.16 -14.52 10.56
C PRO A 362 -24.65 -15.69 9.71
N GLU A 363 -25.85 -16.17 10.01
CA GLU A 363 -26.57 -17.23 9.27
C GLU A 363 -27.21 -16.66 8.00
N ASN A 364 -26.39 -16.20 7.06
CA ASN A 364 -26.84 -15.59 5.80
C ASN A 364 -26.36 -16.33 4.54
N GLY A 365 -25.79 -17.53 4.71
CA GLY A 365 -25.29 -18.38 3.62
C GLY A 365 -24.07 -17.84 2.86
N LYS A 366 -23.50 -16.69 3.26
CA LYS A 366 -22.32 -16.15 2.58
C LYS A 366 -21.08 -16.99 2.88
N PRO A 367 -20.28 -17.37 1.85
CA PRO A 367 -19.04 -18.09 2.07
C PRO A 367 -18.05 -17.21 2.84
N ARG A 368 -17.23 -17.87 3.65
CA ARG A 368 -16.18 -17.22 4.45
C ARG A 368 -14.84 -17.59 3.84
N HIS A 369 -13.95 -16.62 3.87
CA HIS A 369 -12.66 -16.74 3.23
C HIS A 369 -11.55 -16.46 4.25
N ALA A 370 -10.46 -17.21 4.12
CA ALA A 370 -9.23 -16.98 4.84
C ALA A 370 -8.61 -15.65 4.40
N LYS A 371 -7.82 -15.02 5.29
CA LYS A 371 -7.39 -13.64 5.10
C LYS A 371 -6.44 -13.53 3.91
N PHE A 372 -5.38 -14.34 3.88
CA PHE A 372 -4.27 -14.18 2.96
C PHE A 372 -4.44 -14.96 1.64
N SER A 373 -4.84 -16.22 1.71
CA SER A 373 -5.06 -17.10 0.55
C SER A 373 -6.44 -16.95 -0.09
N GLY A 374 -7.46 -16.57 0.69
CA GLY A 374 -8.83 -16.43 0.19
C GLY A 374 -9.55 -17.78 0.06
N GLY A 375 -8.91 -18.86 0.50
CA GLY A 375 -9.52 -20.19 0.59
C GLY A 375 -10.74 -20.19 1.49
N LYS A 376 -11.69 -21.09 1.23
CA LYS A 376 -12.91 -21.21 2.03
C LYS A 376 -12.59 -21.70 3.45
N ILE A 377 -13.26 -21.12 4.45
CA ILE A 377 -13.21 -21.56 5.84
C ILE A 377 -14.63 -21.70 6.42
N ASP A 378 -14.80 -22.55 7.43
CA ASP A 378 -16.12 -22.79 8.03
C ASP A 378 -16.50 -21.71 9.04
N THR A 379 -15.52 -21.17 9.77
CA THR A 379 -15.74 -20.20 10.85
C THR A 379 -14.71 -19.09 10.76
N SER A 380 -15.18 -17.85 10.64
CA SER A 380 -14.34 -16.65 10.73
C SER A 380 -14.03 -16.34 12.19
N SER A 381 -12.75 -16.12 12.49
CA SER A 381 -12.29 -15.84 13.85
C SER A 381 -11.81 -14.40 13.99
N PRO A 382 -12.12 -13.68 15.08
CA PRO A 382 -11.53 -12.37 15.36
C PRO A 382 -9.99 -12.47 15.43
N GLU A 383 -9.28 -11.55 14.78
CA GLU A 383 -7.80 -11.56 14.71
C GLU A 383 -7.14 -11.54 16.09
N GLY A 384 -7.73 -10.88 17.08
CA GLY A 384 -7.20 -10.84 18.44
C GLY A 384 -7.11 -12.21 19.13
N PHE A 385 -7.85 -13.22 18.65
CA PHE A 385 -7.69 -14.62 19.08
C PHE A 385 -6.65 -15.39 18.25
N LEU A 386 -6.29 -14.91 17.06
CA LEU A 386 -5.39 -15.61 16.15
C LEU A 386 -3.93 -15.17 16.33
N TYR A 387 -3.67 -13.87 16.53
CA TYR A 387 -2.29 -13.36 16.63
C TYR A 387 -1.44 -14.04 17.71
N PRO A 388 -1.95 -14.36 18.93
CA PRO A 388 -1.18 -15.12 19.89
C PRO A 388 -0.77 -16.52 19.38
N LEU A 389 -1.68 -17.24 18.72
CA LEU A 389 -1.43 -18.55 18.09
C LEU A 389 -0.35 -18.47 17.00
N VAL A 390 -0.44 -17.44 16.16
CA VAL A 390 0.50 -17.23 15.05
C VAL A 390 1.88 -16.81 15.58
N TYR A 391 1.93 -15.92 16.57
CA TYR A 391 3.19 -15.57 17.23
C TYR A 391 3.85 -16.78 17.90
N GLY A 392 3.07 -17.73 18.43
CA GLY A 392 3.56 -18.98 19.01
C GLY A 392 4.51 -19.76 18.10
N LEU A 393 4.35 -19.65 16.77
CA LEU A 393 5.24 -20.27 15.77
C LEU A 393 6.71 -19.85 15.93
N ILE A 394 7.00 -18.71 16.55
CA ILE A 394 8.37 -18.30 16.87
C ILE A 394 9.12 -19.36 17.68
N ALA A 395 8.40 -20.13 18.53
CA ALA A 395 8.98 -21.21 19.31
C ALA A 395 9.43 -22.39 18.45
N LEU A 396 9.00 -22.47 17.19
CA LEU A 396 9.43 -23.46 16.20
C LEU A 396 10.60 -22.97 15.34
N MET A 397 11.07 -21.74 15.54
CA MET A 397 12.18 -21.16 14.81
C MET A 397 13.48 -21.24 15.62
N GLU A 398 14.61 -21.23 14.92
CA GLU A 398 15.94 -21.04 15.52
C GLU A 398 16.78 -20.11 14.66
N GLN A 399 17.76 -19.49 15.29
CA GLN A 399 18.87 -18.87 14.60
C GLN A 399 20.04 -19.84 14.56
N THR A 400 20.57 -20.11 13.37
CA THR A 400 21.74 -20.97 13.18
C THR A 400 23.02 -20.27 13.67
N PRO A 401 24.12 -20.99 13.87
CA PRO A 401 25.42 -20.37 14.19
C PRO A 401 25.91 -19.38 13.12
N ALA A 402 25.47 -19.51 11.86
CA ALA A 402 25.75 -18.55 10.78
C ALA A 402 24.87 -17.28 10.87
N GLY A 403 23.93 -17.24 11.81
CA GLY A 403 23.02 -16.11 12.02
C GLY A 403 21.75 -16.14 11.19
N GLU A 404 21.51 -17.20 10.40
CA GLU A 404 20.32 -17.39 9.56
C GLU A 404 19.14 -17.94 10.37
N VAL A 405 17.91 -17.58 10.00
CA VAL A 405 16.68 -18.03 10.64
C VAL A 405 16.09 -19.20 9.86
N ARG A 406 15.73 -20.28 10.56
CA ARG A 406 15.04 -21.45 9.96
C ARG A 406 14.05 -22.10 10.91
N TRP A 407 13.21 -22.96 10.37
CA TRP A 407 12.34 -23.83 11.17
C TRP A 407 13.12 -24.99 11.79
N LYS A 408 12.84 -25.30 13.07
CA LYS A 408 13.33 -26.49 13.79
C LYS A 408 12.56 -27.76 13.43
N THR A 409 11.35 -27.61 12.91
CA THR A 409 10.43 -28.68 12.52
C THR A 409 9.49 -28.17 11.44
N ASP A 410 8.86 -29.05 10.66
CA ASP A 410 7.83 -28.63 9.72
C ASP A 410 6.62 -28.02 10.47
N PRO A 411 6.33 -26.71 10.27
CA PRO A 411 5.33 -26.02 11.06
C PRO A 411 3.90 -26.51 10.78
N VAL A 412 3.61 -26.96 9.56
CA VAL A 412 2.29 -27.48 9.20
C VAL A 412 2.02 -28.79 9.93
N SER A 413 2.93 -29.75 9.82
CA SER A 413 2.81 -31.06 10.47
C SER A 413 2.78 -30.92 12.00
N PHE A 414 3.56 -29.99 12.56
CA PHE A 414 3.50 -29.68 13.99
C PHE A 414 2.12 -29.18 14.41
N LEU A 415 1.54 -28.23 13.68
CA LEU A 415 0.19 -27.70 13.97
C LEU A 415 -0.88 -28.79 13.88
N GLU A 416 -0.80 -29.68 12.87
CA GLU A 416 -1.77 -30.76 12.71
C GLU A 416 -1.81 -31.72 13.90
N ARG A 417 -0.65 -32.00 14.50
CA ARG A 417 -0.54 -32.86 15.68
C ARG A 417 -0.92 -32.15 16.97
N ASN A 418 -0.51 -30.89 17.13
CA ASN A 418 -0.45 -30.24 18.44
C ASN A 418 -1.49 -29.14 18.68
N LEU A 419 -2.19 -28.65 17.65
CA LEU A 419 -3.07 -27.48 17.81
C LEU A 419 -4.24 -27.72 18.78
N VAL A 420 -4.71 -28.97 18.93
CA VAL A 420 -5.74 -29.32 19.93
C VAL A 420 -5.22 -29.09 21.35
N THR A 421 -4.04 -29.62 21.67
CA THR A 421 -3.40 -29.45 22.98
C THR A 421 -3.04 -27.98 23.27
N ILE A 422 -2.58 -27.25 22.25
CA ILE A 422 -2.33 -25.80 22.37
C ILE A 422 -3.62 -25.04 22.66
N ALA A 423 -4.72 -25.40 21.97
CA ALA A 423 -6.01 -24.75 22.14
C ALA A 423 -6.61 -24.99 23.54
N GLU A 424 -6.29 -26.10 24.20
CA GLU A 424 -6.71 -26.38 25.58
C GLU A 424 -6.16 -25.32 26.53
N GLN A 425 -4.84 -25.12 26.56
CA GLN A 425 -4.19 -24.11 27.41
C GLN A 425 -4.63 -22.69 27.04
N TYR A 426 -4.79 -22.42 25.75
CA TYR A 426 -5.15 -21.09 25.28
C TYR A 426 -6.63 -20.74 25.55
N LYS A 427 -7.51 -21.75 25.63
CA LYS A 427 -8.94 -21.56 25.95
C LYS A 427 -9.13 -20.87 27.30
N ASP A 428 -8.35 -21.25 28.31
CA ASP A 428 -8.42 -20.66 29.65
C ASP A 428 -8.02 -19.19 29.64
N VAL A 429 -7.02 -18.82 28.82
CA VAL A 429 -6.64 -17.42 28.63
C VAL A 429 -7.77 -16.63 27.98
N ILE A 430 -8.39 -17.16 26.91
CA ILE A 430 -9.53 -16.49 26.26
C ILE A 430 -10.68 -16.28 27.26
N SER A 431 -10.96 -17.28 28.10
CA SER A 431 -11.97 -17.21 29.17
C SER A 431 -11.63 -16.14 30.20
N ALA A 432 -10.37 -16.06 30.65
CA ALA A 432 -9.91 -15.06 31.63
C ALA A 432 -10.08 -13.61 31.14
N PHE A 433 -10.06 -13.39 29.83
CA PHE A 433 -10.33 -12.08 29.21
C PHE A 433 -11.78 -11.92 28.74
N ASN A 434 -12.71 -12.68 29.31
CA ASN A 434 -14.16 -12.64 29.03
C ASN A 434 -14.48 -12.83 27.54
N TRP A 435 -13.70 -13.64 26.84
CA TRP A 435 -13.84 -13.88 25.40
C TRP A 435 -13.88 -12.57 24.58
N ASP A 436 -13.17 -11.53 25.03
CA ASP A 436 -13.03 -10.27 24.31
C ASP A 436 -11.74 -10.30 23.47
N PRO A 437 -11.84 -10.37 22.12
CA PRO A 437 -10.67 -10.47 21.25
C PRO A 437 -9.78 -9.23 21.31
N MET A 438 -10.32 -8.04 21.63
CA MET A 438 -9.49 -6.85 21.78
C MET A 438 -8.62 -6.92 23.03
N LYS A 439 -9.15 -7.49 24.12
CA LYS A 439 -8.38 -7.70 25.36
C LYS A 439 -7.36 -8.82 25.18
N VAL A 440 -7.77 -9.96 24.63
CA VAL A 440 -6.87 -11.11 24.38
C VAL A 440 -5.71 -10.70 23.48
N GLY A 441 -5.99 -10.07 22.32
CA GLY A 441 -4.96 -9.69 21.36
C GLY A 441 -3.98 -8.61 21.87
N LYS A 442 -4.36 -7.88 22.93
CA LYS A 442 -3.49 -6.86 23.57
C LYS A 442 -2.79 -7.37 24.83
N ALA A 443 -3.13 -8.56 25.32
CA ALA A 443 -2.63 -9.10 26.58
C ALA A 443 -1.31 -9.86 26.38
N PRO A 444 -0.19 -9.44 27.01
CA PRO A 444 1.08 -10.18 26.93
C PRO A 444 0.96 -11.64 27.38
N LEU A 445 0.09 -11.91 28.36
CA LEU A 445 -0.19 -13.26 28.86
C LEU A 445 -0.60 -14.23 27.75
N ALA A 446 -1.42 -13.79 26.79
CA ALA A 446 -1.89 -14.62 25.69
C ALA A 446 -0.74 -15.10 24.80
N TYR A 447 0.18 -14.21 24.47
CA TYR A 447 1.35 -14.53 23.64
C TYR A 447 2.32 -15.46 24.37
N ASN A 448 2.56 -15.20 25.66
CA ASN A 448 3.47 -16.01 26.47
C ASN A 448 2.96 -17.44 26.68
N VAL A 449 1.69 -17.60 27.07
CA VAL A 449 1.10 -18.94 27.28
C VAL A 449 1.18 -19.77 26.01
N VAL A 450 0.79 -19.19 24.87
CA VAL A 450 0.85 -19.91 23.60
C VAL A 450 2.30 -20.23 23.22
N LYS A 451 3.23 -19.27 23.29
CA LYS A 451 4.64 -19.50 22.97
C LYS A 451 5.22 -20.65 23.83
N THR A 452 4.92 -20.68 25.12
CA THR A 452 5.34 -21.77 26.02
C THR A 452 4.71 -23.10 25.63
N ALA A 453 3.43 -23.14 25.27
CA ALA A 453 2.76 -24.37 24.82
C ALA A 453 3.44 -24.96 23.57
N TYR A 454 3.76 -24.13 22.56
CA TYR A 454 4.51 -24.58 21.39
C TYR A 454 5.91 -25.09 21.76
N ALA A 455 6.63 -24.37 22.62
CA ALA A 455 7.98 -24.74 23.03
C ALA A 455 8.02 -26.10 23.77
N ASN A 456 7.09 -26.33 24.69
CA ASN A 456 7.02 -27.58 25.45
C ASN A 456 6.69 -28.77 24.54
N LEU A 457 5.68 -28.63 23.68
CA LEU A 457 5.29 -29.71 22.77
C LEU A 457 6.38 -30.04 21.75
N LEU A 458 7.13 -29.03 21.28
CA LEU A 458 8.30 -29.27 20.44
C LEU A 458 9.40 -30.04 21.19
N ALA A 459 9.65 -29.68 22.45
CA ALA A 459 10.64 -30.39 23.27
C ALA A 459 10.22 -31.85 23.50
N ASP A 460 8.93 -32.12 23.73
CA ASP A 460 8.39 -33.47 23.89
C ASP A 460 8.53 -34.29 22.59
N GLU A 461 8.21 -33.71 21.41
CA GLU A 461 8.42 -34.37 20.12
C GLU A 461 9.90 -34.71 19.88
N GLN A 462 10.81 -33.80 20.21
CA GLN A 462 12.25 -34.01 20.06
C GLN A 462 12.80 -35.04 21.04
N ALA A 463 12.24 -35.14 22.25
CA ALA A 463 12.61 -36.14 23.23
C ALA A 463 12.11 -37.54 22.84
N ALA A 464 10.95 -37.66 22.19
CA ALA A 464 10.40 -38.93 21.75
C ALA A 464 11.12 -39.56 20.55
N VAL A 465 11.90 -38.79 19.79
CA VAL A 465 12.68 -39.24 18.63
C VAL A 465 14.13 -39.61 19.01
N ARG A 466 14.57 -39.26 20.21
CA ARG A 466 15.86 -39.66 20.80
C ARG A 466 15.72 -40.96 21.58
#